data_AF-A0A9P8D1S9-F1
#
_entry.id   AF-A0A9P8D1S9-F1
#
_cell.length_a   1.000
_cell.length_b   1.000
_cell.length_c   1.000
_cell.angle_alpha   90.00
_cell.angle_beta   90.00
_cell.angle_gamma   90.00
#
_symmetry.space_group_name_H-M   'P 1'
#
loop_
_entity.id
_entity.type
_entity.pdbx_description
1 polymer ?
#
loop_
_entity_poly.entity_id
_entity_poly.type
_entity_poly.pdbx_seq_one_letter_code
_entity_poly.pdbx_strand_id
1 'polypeptide(L)'
;MAAVPDKKTFDKGAVVKTDSASLIAFAAAVAKHDERFQHAKGTRSGIRAPRSVKKTSIWQRKNPGLAKRASKHDGPSPNEDPDGESARKAAMERKSKMYEMLKRGEDVPDRLREELLVEFEYKNRGHGSSDDDDSGSNDGRRYRSRDRRRSRSRSKESDWDRDESVALSRDPRDYKNDPWVEHVDEFGRSRLVRQSEVPEPEPEPEPRYTPGIHNPANPFPVFLNQDAVDKQEWIRDATGEMRSIASQRKSGGGYSLANTTRHYNSAGERRAHGVGFYAFSQDEDERQRQMRELIEMRSQTETKRSQHRSLRDKRREEIEARKRLIQKKRLKSLVSTISMEPKG
;
A
#
# COMPACT_ATOMS: atom_id res chain seq x y z
N MET A 1 -75.75 -1.96 -13.58
CA MET A 1 -75.21 -2.22 -14.94
C MET A 1 -74.85 -0.88 -15.55
N ALA A 2 -73.58 -0.49 -15.49
CA ALA A 2 -73.09 0.78 -16.04
C ALA A 2 -72.20 0.47 -17.24
N ALA A 3 -72.54 1.06 -18.39
CA ALA A 3 -71.93 0.82 -19.69
C ALA A 3 -70.48 1.31 -19.73
N VAL A 4 -69.55 0.43 -20.12
CA VAL A 4 -68.15 0.73 -20.37
C VAL A 4 -68.04 1.42 -21.74
N PRO A 5 -67.37 2.58 -21.88
CA PRO A 5 -67.24 3.23 -23.17
C PRO A 5 -66.24 2.49 -24.07
N ASP A 6 -66.65 2.26 -25.32
CA ASP A 6 -65.87 1.60 -26.36
C ASP A 6 -64.52 2.27 -26.60
N LYS A 7 -63.44 1.51 -26.41
CA LYS A 7 -62.09 1.92 -26.79
C LYS A 7 -61.97 1.84 -28.31
N LYS A 8 -62.10 2.99 -28.99
CA LYS A 8 -61.75 3.11 -30.42
C LYS A 8 -60.25 2.82 -30.60
N THR A 9 -59.94 1.66 -31.16
CA THR A 9 -58.59 1.31 -31.61
C THR A 9 -58.28 2.12 -32.87
N PHE A 10 -57.30 3.02 -32.79
CA PHE A 10 -56.80 3.73 -33.96
C PHE A 10 -55.81 2.82 -34.70
N ASP A 11 -56.11 2.54 -35.96
CA ASP A 11 -55.20 1.82 -36.85
C ASP A 11 -53.91 2.62 -37.06
N LYS A 12 -52.78 1.99 -36.74
CA LYS A 12 -51.44 2.57 -36.93
C LYS A 12 -51.18 2.70 -38.44
N GLY A 13 -51.32 3.91 -38.97
CA GLY A 13 -51.04 4.22 -40.37
C GLY A 13 -52.05 5.12 -41.06
N ALA A 14 -53.15 5.51 -40.39
CA ALA A 14 -54.10 6.47 -40.95
C ALA A 14 -53.46 7.88 -41.04
N VAL A 15 -53.22 8.34 -42.26
CA VAL A 15 -52.77 9.71 -42.55
C VAL A 15 -53.95 10.66 -42.32
N VAL A 16 -53.98 11.28 -41.14
CA VAL A 16 -54.96 12.33 -40.82
C VAL A 16 -54.57 13.58 -41.59
N LYS A 17 -55.40 13.99 -42.56
CA LYS A 17 -55.25 15.29 -43.24
C LYS A 17 -55.62 16.38 -42.23
N THR A 18 -54.61 17.05 -41.67
CA THR A 18 -54.81 18.17 -40.74
C THR A 18 -54.85 19.47 -41.51
N ASP A 19 -55.93 20.24 -41.38
CA ASP A 19 -56.04 21.57 -41.96
C ASP A 19 -54.98 22.51 -41.36
N SER A 20 -54.38 23.38 -42.17
CA SER A 20 -53.34 24.33 -41.72
C SER A 20 -53.80 25.21 -40.55
N ALA A 21 -55.09 25.57 -40.50
CA ALA A 21 -55.70 26.31 -39.41
C ALA A 21 -55.66 25.55 -38.07
N SER A 22 -55.81 24.21 -38.10
CA SER A 22 -55.77 23.37 -36.90
C SER A 22 -54.37 23.29 -36.31
N LEU A 23 -53.33 23.28 -37.16
CA LEU A 23 -51.93 23.32 -36.73
C LEU A 23 -51.56 24.68 -36.11
N ILE A 24 -52.06 25.78 -36.69
CA ILE A 24 -51.85 27.13 -36.16
C ILE A 24 -52.57 27.30 -34.80
N ALA A 25 -53.79 26.78 -34.67
CA ALA A 25 -54.53 26.80 -33.41
C ALA A 25 -53.81 25.98 -32.31
N PHE A 26 -53.25 24.83 -32.67
CA PHE A 26 -52.45 24.01 -31.75
C PHE A 26 -51.16 24.73 -31.33
N ALA A 27 -50.44 25.33 -32.27
CA ALA A 27 -49.25 26.13 -31.98
C ALA A 27 -49.56 27.31 -31.05
N ALA A 28 -50.68 28.00 -31.27
CA ALA A 28 -51.14 29.09 -30.41
C ALA A 28 -51.53 28.59 -29.00
N ALA A 29 -52.12 27.40 -28.88
CA ALA A 29 -52.44 26.80 -27.60
C ALA A 29 -51.17 26.40 -26.81
N VAL A 30 -50.17 25.85 -27.49
CA VAL A 30 -48.85 25.53 -26.91
C VAL A 30 -48.16 26.80 -26.41
N ALA A 31 -48.13 27.87 -27.22
CA ALA A 31 -47.54 29.15 -26.83
C ALA A 31 -48.22 29.75 -25.58
N LYS A 32 -49.56 29.68 -25.50
CA LYS A 32 -50.31 30.10 -24.29
C LYS A 32 -49.97 29.26 -23.06
N HIS A 33 -49.70 27.97 -23.25
CA HIS A 33 -49.30 27.09 -22.15
C HIS A 33 -47.88 27.39 -21.67
N ASP A 34 -46.97 27.70 -22.59
CA ASP A 34 -45.61 28.13 -22.28
C ASP A 34 -45.59 29.48 -21.56
N GLU A 35 -46.39 30.45 -22.00
CA GLU A 35 -46.55 31.73 -21.28
C GLU A 35 -47.09 31.52 -19.87
N ARG A 36 -48.15 30.71 -19.70
CA ARG A 36 -48.68 30.35 -18.38
C ARG A 36 -47.63 29.67 -17.51
N PHE A 37 -46.79 28.80 -18.09
CA PHE A 37 -45.70 28.15 -17.38
C PHE A 37 -44.62 29.15 -16.96
N GLN A 38 -44.26 30.10 -17.83
CA GLN A 38 -43.30 31.16 -17.47
C GLN A 38 -43.85 32.13 -16.43
N HIS A 39 -45.15 32.47 -16.49
CA HIS A 39 -45.82 33.25 -15.46
C HIS A 39 -45.87 32.50 -14.12
N ALA A 40 -46.20 31.20 -14.12
CA ALA A 40 -46.15 30.35 -12.93
C ALA A 40 -44.72 30.20 -12.37
N LYS A 41 -43.70 30.25 -13.24
CA LYS A 41 -42.28 30.15 -12.90
C LYS A 41 -41.64 31.51 -12.55
N GLY A 42 -42.34 32.64 -12.70
CA GLY A 42 -41.66 33.91 -12.97
C GLY A 42 -42.30 35.22 -12.52
N THR A 43 -43.03 35.29 -11.40
CA THR A 43 -43.20 36.56 -10.65
C THR A 43 -42.98 36.36 -9.15
N ARG A 44 -41.73 36.10 -8.78
CA ARG A 44 -41.21 36.48 -7.46
C ARG A 44 -40.24 37.65 -7.64
N SER A 45 -40.78 38.82 -7.95
CA SER A 45 -40.11 40.11 -7.71
C SER A 45 -40.20 40.48 -6.22
N GLY A 46 -39.79 39.54 -5.35
CA GLY A 46 -39.68 39.73 -3.92
C GLY A 46 -38.26 39.45 -3.50
N ILE A 47 -37.55 40.50 -3.10
CA ILE A 47 -36.32 40.51 -2.29
C ILE A 47 -35.30 39.43 -2.70
N ARG A 48 -34.34 39.79 -3.57
CA ARG A 48 -33.15 38.97 -3.78
C ARG A 48 -32.28 39.03 -2.52
N ALA A 49 -32.47 38.08 -1.60
CA ALA A 49 -31.43 37.73 -0.64
C ALA A 49 -30.15 37.41 -1.44
N PRO A 50 -28.94 37.85 -1.00
CA PRO A 50 -27.71 37.53 -1.70
C PRO A 50 -27.64 36.01 -1.81
N ARG A 51 -27.59 35.49 -3.05
CA ARG A 51 -27.39 34.05 -3.27
C ARG A 51 -26.09 33.69 -2.58
N SER A 52 -26.17 32.95 -1.48
CA SER A 52 -24.99 32.34 -0.88
C SER A 52 -24.29 31.58 -2.00
N VAL A 53 -23.07 31.98 -2.33
CA VAL A 53 -22.24 31.31 -3.33
C VAL A 53 -22.32 29.82 -3.00
N LYS A 54 -22.97 29.03 -3.86
CA LYS A 54 -23.05 27.59 -3.67
C LYS A 54 -21.62 27.12 -3.68
N LYS A 55 -21.07 26.81 -2.50
CA LYS A 55 -19.73 26.21 -2.38
C LYS A 55 -19.76 25.01 -3.32
N THR A 56 -18.90 25.02 -4.33
CA THR A 56 -18.81 23.91 -5.26
C THR A 56 -18.62 22.65 -4.43
N SER A 57 -19.39 21.60 -4.75
CA SER A 57 -19.26 20.31 -4.08
C SER A 57 -17.78 19.92 -4.01
N ILE A 58 -17.36 19.21 -2.96
CA ILE A 58 -15.96 18.82 -2.74
C ILE A 58 -15.36 18.17 -4.00
N TRP A 59 -16.20 17.48 -4.78
CA TRP A 59 -15.89 16.82 -6.06
C TRP A 59 -15.79 17.75 -7.28
N GLN A 60 -16.34 18.96 -7.19
CA GLN A 60 -16.26 20.01 -8.22
C GLN A 60 -15.15 21.04 -7.94
N ARG A 61 -14.50 20.99 -6.77
CA ARG A 61 -13.29 21.79 -6.49
C ARG A 61 -12.12 21.23 -7.27
N LYS A 62 -11.84 21.81 -8.45
CA LYS A 62 -10.59 21.54 -9.18
C LYS A 62 -9.40 21.98 -8.29
N ASN A 63 -8.43 21.10 -8.08
CA ASN A 63 -7.22 21.44 -7.36
C ASN A 63 -6.42 22.46 -8.21
N PRO A 64 -6.17 23.68 -7.71
CA PRO A 64 -5.53 24.74 -8.49
C PRO A 64 -4.12 24.36 -8.97
N GLY A 65 -3.46 23.42 -8.27
CA GLY A 65 -2.15 22.90 -8.62
C GLY A 65 -2.16 21.75 -9.64
N LEU A 66 -3.32 21.20 -10.01
CA LEU A 66 -3.39 20.16 -11.05
C LEU A 66 -3.21 20.77 -12.44
N ALA A 67 -3.87 21.89 -12.74
CA ALA A 67 -3.73 22.55 -14.04
C ALA A 67 -2.28 23.00 -14.30
N LYS A 68 -1.61 23.55 -13.28
CA LYS A 68 -0.19 23.97 -13.36
C LYS A 68 0.77 22.79 -13.53
N ARG A 69 0.44 21.61 -12.97
CA ARG A 69 1.25 20.39 -13.15
C ARG A 69 1.02 19.75 -14.51
N ALA A 70 -0.23 19.65 -14.95
CA ALA A 70 -0.58 19.17 -16.29
C ALA A 70 0.13 20.02 -17.35
N SER A 71 0.02 21.35 -17.28
CA SER A 71 0.72 22.24 -18.22
C SER A 71 2.24 22.16 -18.16
N LYS A 72 2.82 21.78 -17.03
CA LYS A 72 4.27 21.58 -16.87
C LYS A 72 4.74 20.23 -17.41
N HIS A 73 3.87 19.23 -17.45
CA HIS A 73 4.13 17.92 -18.06
C HIS A 73 3.87 17.90 -19.56
N ASP A 74 2.90 18.70 -20.03
CA ASP A 74 2.55 18.82 -21.46
C ASP A 74 3.40 19.88 -22.19
N GLY A 75 4.17 20.69 -21.47
CA GLY A 75 5.07 21.69 -22.04
C GLY A 75 6.46 21.13 -22.35
N PRO A 76 7.15 21.65 -23.39
CA PRO A 76 8.55 21.33 -23.66
C PRO A 76 9.41 21.66 -22.43
N SER A 77 10.36 20.80 -22.12
CA SER A 77 11.19 20.95 -20.93
C SER A 77 12.14 22.14 -21.13
N PRO A 78 12.26 23.09 -20.18
CA PRO A 78 13.11 24.28 -20.34
C PRO A 78 14.60 24.00 -20.57
N ASN A 79 15.03 22.75 -20.41
CA ASN A 79 16.42 22.29 -20.58
C ASN A 79 16.61 21.44 -21.84
N GLU A 80 15.75 21.60 -22.85
CA GLU A 80 15.92 20.93 -24.14
C GLU A 80 16.79 21.80 -25.04
N ASP A 81 18.10 21.50 -25.06
CA ASP A 81 19.00 22.06 -26.05
C ASP A 81 18.52 21.61 -27.46
N PRO A 82 18.30 22.53 -28.42
CA PRO A 82 17.77 22.21 -29.75
C PRO A 82 18.65 21.22 -30.52
N ASP A 83 19.94 21.19 -30.18
CA ASP A 83 20.93 20.26 -30.73
C ASP A 83 20.66 18.81 -30.27
N GLY A 84 20.19 18.62 -29.03
CA GLY A 84 19.83 17.32 -28.47
C GLY A 84 18.57 16.73 -29.10
N GLU A 85 17.58 17.56 -29.40
CA GLU A 85 16.36 17.14 -30.11
C GLU A 85 16.64 16.72 -31.55
N SER A 86 17.47 17.51 -32.24
CA SER A 86 17.90 17.21 -33.61
C SER A 86 18.65 15.89 -33.69
N ALA A 87 19.54 15.62 -32.72
CA ALA A 87 20.24 14.34 -32.62
C ALA A 87 19.29 13.15 -32.35
N ARG A 88 18.31 13.31 -31.46
CA ARG A 88 17.30 12.27 -31.16
C ARG A 88 16.40 12.00 -32.36
N LYS A 89 15.98 13.05 -33.07
CA LYS A 89 15.17 12.94 -34.29
C LYS A 89 15.94 12.23 -35.40
N ALA A 90 17.18 12.60 -35.64
CA ALA A 90 18.05 11.93 -36.61
C ALA A 90 18.32 10.46 -36.23
N ALA A 91 18.44 10.14 -34.93
CA ALA A 91 18.55 8.75 -34.46
C ALA A 91 17.25 7.96 -34.66
N MET A 92 16.08 8.58 -34.47
CA MET A 92 14.79 7.97 -34.76
C MET A 92 14.58 7.75 -36.26
N GLU A 93 14.95 8.71 -37.10
CA GLU A 93 14.88 8.57 -38.56
C GLU A 93 15.77 7.41 -39.04
N ARG A 94 17.01 7.30 -38.55
CA ARG A 94 17.90 6.15 -38.84
C ARG A 94 17.27 4.82 -38.44
N LYS A 95 16.69 4.73 -37.24
CA LYS A 95 15.99 3.52 -36.77
C LYS A 95 14.76 3.21 -37.64
N SER A 96 13.97 4.21 -38.02
CA SER A 96 12.77 4.03 -38.84
C SER A 96 13.11 3.46 -40.23
N LYS A 97 14.14 4.00 -40.88
CA LYS A 97 14.65 3.52 -42.17
C LYS A 97 15.11 2.05 -42.09
N MET A 98 15.74 1.67 -40.98
CA MET A 98 16.16 0.29 -40.74
C MET A 98 14.99 -0.67 -40.57
N TYR A 99 13.96 -0.25 -39.83
CA TYR A 99 12.73 -1.04 -39.71
C TYR A 99 12.00 -1.16 -41.05
N GLU A 100 12.01 -0.15 -41.90
CA GLU A 100 11.45 -0.22 -43.25
C GLU A 100 12.22 -1.19 -44.15
N MET A 101 13.56 -1.17 -44.10
CA MET A 101 14.40 -2.13 -44.83
C MET A 101 14.17 -3.57 -44.35
N LEU A 102 14.15 -3.79 -43.04
CA LEU A 102 13.86 -5.11 -42.45
C LEU A 102 12.44 -5.59 -42.78
N LYS A 103 11.46 -4.69 -42.77
CA LYS A 103 10.06 -4.99 -43.15
C LYS A 103 9.93 -5.31 -44.64
N ARG A 104 10.77 -4.70 -45.48
CA ARG A 104 10.88 -4.99 -46.91
C ARG A 104 11.64 -6.28 -47.20
N GLY A 105 12.31 -6.86 -46.18
CA GLY A 105 13.12 -8.08 -46.31
C GLY A 105 14.49 -7.85 -46.92
N GLU A 106 14.96 -6.60 -46.92
CA GLU A 106 16.28 -6.21 -47.44
C GLU A 106 17.34 -6.35 -46.35
N ASP A 107 18.50 -6.90 -46.70
CA ASP A 107 19.60 -7.05 -45.77
C ASP A 107 20.19 -5.67 -45.43
N VAL A 108 20.18 -5.35 -44.14
CA VAL A 108 20.82 -4.15 -43.62
C VAL A 108 22.34 -4.23 -43.87
N PRO A 109 22.99 -3.20 -44.43
CA PRO A 109 24.43 -3.18 -44.62
C PRO A 109 25.19 -3.12 -43.29
N ASP A 110 26.30 -3.84 -43.17
CA ASP A 110 27.03 -4.06 -41.92
C ASP A 110 27.50 -2.78 -41.22
N ARG A 111 27.85 -1.74 -41.99
CA ARG A 111 28.21 -0.42 -41.46
C ARG A 111 27.10 0.21 -40.60
N LEU A 112 25.84 0.02 -41.01
CA LEU A 112 24.68 0.51 -40.24
C LEU A 112 24.38 -0.39 -39.04
N ARG A 113 24.80 -1.66 -39.07
CA ARG A 113 24.64 -2.59 -37.94
C ARG A 113 25.64 -2.25 -36.83
N GLU A 114 26.90 -1.99 -37.18
CA GLU A 114 27.98 -1.64 -36.26
C GLU A 114 27.70 -0.32 -35.52
N GLU A 115 27.24 0.72 -36.24
CA GLU A 115 26.91 2.01 -35.64
C GLU A 115 25.72 1.95 -34.65
N LEU A 116 24.88 0.92 -34.78
CA LEU A 116 23.71 0.70 -33.91
C LEU A 116 23.96 -0.32 -32.81
N LEU A 117 25.12 -0.99 -32.79
CA LEU A 117 25.53 -1.82 -31.66
C LEU A 117 25.86 -0.90 -30.47
N VAL A 118 25.11 -1.05 -29.38
CA VAL A 118 25.40 -0.36 -28.14
C VAL A 118 26.67 -0.97 -27.54
N GLU A 119 27.78 -0.21 -27.53
CA GLU A 119 29.01 -0.60 -26.85
C GLU A 119 28.80 -0.55 -25.32
N PHE A 120 28.68 -1.72 -24.70
CA PHE A 120 28.46 -1.82 -23.25
C PHE A 120 29.72 -1.53 -22.41
N GLU A 121 30.90 -1.47 -23.03
CA GLU A 121 32.19 -1.34 -22.32
C GLU A 121 32.63 0.11 -22.06
N TYR A 122 31.99 1.10 -22.68
CA TYR A 122 32.41 2.51 -22.57
C TYR A 122 31.93 3.25 -21.30
N LYS A 123 31.08 2.64 -20.47
CA LYS A 123 30.40 3.36 -19.37
C LYS A 123 31.23 3.56 -18.09
N ASN A 124 32.52 3.18 -18.06
CA ASN A 124 33.34 3.29 -16.85
C ASN A 124 34.68 4.02 -17.03
N ARG A 125 34.90 4.73 -18.13
CA ARG A 125 36.12 5.53 -18.34
C ARG A 125 35.76 6.91 -18.90
N GLY A 126 35.70 7.91 -18.02
CA GLY A 126 35.88 9.31 -18.44
C GLY A 126 34.66 10.23 -18.47
N HIS A 127 33.91 10.34 -17.38
CA HIS A 127 33.15 11.57 -17.10
C HIS A 127 33.50 12.09 -15.72
N GLY A 128 34.75 12.56 -15.59
CA GLY A 128 35.13 13.52 -14.56
C GLY A 128 34.69 14.89 -15.05
N SER A 129 33.75 15.51 -14.33
CA SER A 129 33.53 16.94 -14.42
C SER A 129 34.65 17.60 -13.63
N SER A 130 35.47 18.37 -14.35
CA SER A 130 36.43 19.33 -13.83
C SER A 130 35.64 20.44 -13.14
N ASP A 131 35.80 20.55 -11.82
CA ASP A 131 35.81 21.82 -11.13
C ASP A 131 37.20 21.90 -10.49
N ASP A 132 38.02 22.75 -11.09
CA ASP A 132 39.35 23.13 -10.64
C ASP A 132 39.22 23.93 -9.34
N ASP A 133 39.62 23.34 -8.21
CA ASP A 133 40.11 24.10 -7.06
C ASP A 133 41.49 23.58 -6.65
N ASP A 134 42.44 24.47 -6.91
CA ASP A 134 43.81 24.61 -6.48
C ASP A 134 44.12 24.08 -5.05
N SER A 135 45.07 23.15 -4.94
CA SER A 135 46.31 23.30 -4.13
C SER A 135 46.93 21.96 -3.70
N GLY A 136 48.23 21.80 -3.96
CA GLY A 136 49.13 21.17 -2.99
C GLY A 136 49.62 19.73 -3.25
N SER A 137 50.72 19.64 -3.98
CA SER A 137 51.87 18.76 -3.73
C SER A 137 51.75 17.22 -3.81
N ASN A 138 52.18 16.72 -4.97
CA ASN A 138 53.23 15.73 -5.16
C ASN A 138 53.93 15.19 -3.89
N ASP A 139 53.78 13.90 -3.58
CA ASP A 139 54.92 12.97 -3.49
C ASP A 139 54.41 11.52 -3.43
N GLY A 140 54.66 10.78 -4.50
CA GLY A 140 54.62 9.33 -4.44
C GLY A 140 55.99 8.81 -4.06
N ARG A 141 56.14 8.20 -2.87
CA ARG A 141 57.00 7.02 -2.63
C ARG A 141 56.95 6.49 -1.19
N ARG A 142 56.81 5.16 -1.14
CA ARG A 142 57.44 4.22 -0.19
C ARG A 142 56.91 4.12 1.25
N TYR A 143 56.56 2.86 1.55
CA TYR A 143 57.16 2.00 2.57
C TYR A 143 56.12 1.37 3.49
N ARG A 144 55.98 0.06 3.30
CA ARG A 144 55.51 -0.91 4.29
C ARG A 144 56.04 -0.57 5.70
N SER A 145 55.29 -1.01 6.70
CA SER A 145 55.67 -1.12 8.12
C SER A 145 55.16 0.02 9.00
N ARG A 146 53.98 -0.20 9.59
CA ARG A 146 53.63 0.20 10.96
C ARG A 146 52.43 -0.59 11.45
N ASP A 147 52.60 -1.90 11.44
CA ASP A 147 52.04 -2.73 12.50
C ASP A 147 52.84 -2.41 13.77
N ARG A 148 52.19 -2.40 14.94
CA ARG A 148 52.70 -1.96 16.27
C ARG A 148 52.66 -0.45 16.51
N ARG A 149 51.52 0.01 17.04
CA ARG A 149 51.38 0.82 18.27
C ARG A 149 50.02 1.52 18.26
N ARG A 150 48.97 0.82 18.67
CA ARG A 150 47.78 1.49 19.22
C ARG A 150 47.09 0.66 20.29
N SER A 151 47.88 0.30 21.30
CA SER A 151 47.36 -0.04 22.63
C SER A 151 47.73 1.12 23.55
N ARG A 152 46.74 1.93 23.94
CA ARG A 152 46.64 2.79 25.15
C ARG A 152 45.92 4.12 24.86
N SER A 153 44.60 4.07 24.93
CA SER A 153 43.75 5.11 25.53
C SER A 153 42.34 4.54 25.59
N ARG A 154 42.08 3.75 26.64
CA ARG A 154 40.76 3.21 26.96
C ARG A 154 40.01 4.32 27.68
N SER A 155 39.39 5.22 26.91
CA SER A 155 38.39 6.14 27.45
C SER A 155 37.17 5.32 27.86
N LYS A 156 36.67 5.58 29.07
CA LYS A 156 35.38 5.11 29.57
C LYS A 156 34.30 5.87 28.81
N GLU A 157 33.97 5.43 27.61
CA GLU A 157 32.87 5.97 26.81
C GLU A 157 31.78 4.90 26.68
N SER A 158 30.64 5.23 27.27
CA SER A 158 29.28 4.75 27.00
C SER A 158 29.10 3.29 26.62
N ASP A 159 28.75 2.47 27.62
CA ASP A 159 28.29 1.08 27.52
C ASP A 159 26.88 0.94 26.89
N TRP A 160 26.47 1.91 26.05
CA TRP A 160 25.15 1.94 25.39
C TRP A 160 25.21 1.48 23.92
N ASP A 161 26.40 1.38 23.34
CA ASP A 161 26.64 0.88 21.97
C ASP A 161 27.19 -0.55 21.94
N ARG A 162 27.21 -1.25 23.09
CA ARG A 162 27.52 -2.68 23.11
C ARG A 162 26.32 -3.41 22.52
N ASP A 163 26.47 -3.84 21.28
CA ASP A 163 25.51 -4.69 20.59
C ASP A 163 25.29 -6.00 21.36
N GLU A 164 24.21 -6.07 22.14
CA GLU A 164 23.82 -7.25 22.92
C GLU A 164 23.50 -8.45 22.01
N SER A 165 23.25 -8.25 20.72
CA SER A 165 23.03 -9.35 19.78
C SER A 165 24.29 -10.20 19.54
N VAL A 166 25.48 -9.66 19.83
CA VAL A 166 26.74 -10.42 19.85
C VAL A 166 26.82 -11.37 21.04
N ALA A 167 26.20 -11.03 22.19
CA ALA A 167 26.16 -11.90 23.37
C ALA A 167 25.16 -13.05 23.24
N LEU A 168 24.14 -12.91 22.39
CA LEU A 168 23.10 -13.93 22.13
C LEU A 168 23.46 -14.93 21.03
N SER A 169 24.55 -14.70 20.29
CA SER A 169 25.03 -15.62 19.26
C SER A 169 25.69 -16.85 19.88
N ARG A 170 24.88 -17.75 20.45
CA ARG A 170 25.33 -19.00 21.05
C ARG A 170 25.80 -19.99 19.98
N ASP A 171 26.87 -20.73 20.24
CA ASP A 171 27.47 -21.67 19.28
C ASP A 171 26.40 -22.71 18.84
N PRO A 172 26.22 -22.96 17.53
CA PRO A 172 25.36 -24.02 16.99
C PRO A 172 25.46 -25.39 17.67
N ARG A 173 26.57 -25.70 18.35
CA ARG A 173 26.79 -26.96 19.10
C ARG A 173 26.03 -27.02 20.42
N ASP A 174 25.76 -25.88 21.06
CA ASP A 174 25.13 -25.81 22.38
C ASP A 174 23.64 -26.12 22.33
N TYR A 175 23.01 -25.95 21.16
CA TYR A 175 21.58 -26.25 20.94
C TYR A 175 21.24 -27.76 20.93
N LYS A 176 22.25 -28.65 20.94
CA LYS A 176 22.03 -30.11 21.02
C LYS A 176 21.55 -30.56 22.40
N ASN A 177 21.92 -29.83 23.44
CA ASN A 177 21.61 -30.18 24.83
C ASN A 177 20.47 -29.32 25.41
N ASP A 178 19.78 -28.54 24.58
CA ASP A 178 18.75 -27.57 25.00
C ASP A 178 17.38 -27.95 24.42
N PRO A 179 16.47 -28.57 25.21
CA PRO A 179 15.17 -29.02 24.73
C PRO A 179 14.20 -27.86 24.51
N TRP A 180 13.15 -28.11 23.71
CA TRP A 180 12.05 -27.17 23.52
C TRP A 180 11.04 -27.30 24.66
N VAL A 181 10.66 -26.17 25.24
CA VAL A 181 9.71 -26.07 26.35
C VAL A 181 8.59 -25.08 25.96
N GLU A 182 7.36 -25.38 26.36
CA GLU A 182 6.24 -24.45 26.23
C GLU A 182 6.34 -23.38 27.32
N HIS A 183 6.57 -22.13 26.92
CA HIS A 183 6.63 -20.99 27.82
C HIS A 183 5.45 -20.04 27.57
N VAL A 184 4.88 -19.50 28.65
CA VAL A 184 3.81 -18.51 28.56
C VAL A 184 4.44 -17.12 28.61
N ASP A 185 4.41 -16.45 27.46
CA ASP A 185 4.85 -15.06 27.29
C ASP A 185 4.03 -14.11 28.19
N GLU A 186 4.54 -12.91 28.47
CA GLU A 186 3.93 -11.88 29.33
C GLU A 186 2.47 -11.55 28.96
N PHE A 187 2.14 -11.75 27.69
CA PHE A 187 0.80 -11.55 27.12
C PHE A 187 -0.14 -12.77 27.26
N GLY A 188 0.25 -13.81 28.00
CA GLY A 188 -0.54 -15.02 28.23
C GLY A 188 -0.61 -15.97 27.04
N ARG A 189 0.32 -15.87 26.08
CA ARG A 189 0.38 -16.74 24.89
C ARG A 189 1.41 -17.84 25.11
N SER A 190 1.03 -19.10 24.88
CA SER A 190 1.97 -20.23 24.88
C SER A 190 2.85 -20.19 23.63
N ARG A 191 4.17 -20.16 23.80
CA ARG A 191 5.17 -20.21 22.73
C ARG A 191 6.14 -21.35 23.00
N LEU A 192 6.54 -22.07 21.95
CA LEU A 192 7.63 -23.05 22.03
C LEU A 192 8.95 -22.30 21.94
N VAL A 193 9.70 -22.30 23.03
CA VAL A 193 10.99 -21.62 23.18
C VAL A 193 12.01 -22.63 23.70
N ARG A 194 13.30 -22.43 23.46
CA ARG A 194 14.34 -23.29 24.04
C ARG A 194 14.44 -23.03 25.54
N GLN A 195 14.77 -24.05 26.32
CA GLN A 195 14.84 -23.93 27.78
C GLN A 195 15.80 -22.83 28.23
N SER A 196 16.90 -22.58 27.49
CA SER A 196 17.84 -21.50 27.82
C SER A 196 17.40 -20.09 27.43
N GLU A 197 16.39 -19.96 26.58
CA GLU A 197 15.82 -18.68 26.13
C GLU A 197 14.58 -18.29 26.95
N VAL A 198 14.13 -19.15 27.86
CA VAL A 198 13.05 -18.85 28.80
C VAL A 198 13.57 -17.80 29.81
N PRO A 199 12.91 -16.63 29.92
CA PRO A 199 13.27 -15.64 30.91
C PRO A 199 13.27 -16.25 32.32
N GLU A 200 14.36 -16.06 33.05
CA GLU A 200 14.43 -16.47 34.45
C GLU A 200 13.44 -15.62 35.25
N PRO A 201 12.58 -16.22 36.10
CA PRO A 201 11.69 -15.44 36.94
C PRO A 201 12.53 -14.49 37.81
N GLU A 202 12.09 -13.24 37.96
CA GLU A 202 12.77 -12.30 38.85
C GLU A 202 12.88 -12.94 40.24
N PRO A 203 14.07 -12.94 40.87
CA PRO A 203 14.22 -13.49 42.20
C PRO A 203 13.28 -12.74 43.12
N GLU A 204 12.36 -13.46 43.75
CA GLU A 204 11.46 -12.85 44.73
C GLU A 204 12.31 -12.11 45.76
N PRO A 205 11.91 -10.88 46.15
CA PRO A 205 12.66 -10.16 47.16
C PRO A 205 12.67 -11.02 48.42
N GLU A 206 13.86 -11.56 48.74
CA GLU A 206 14.10 -12.30 49.98
C GLU A 206 13.36 -11.58 51.11
N PRO A 207 12.44 -12.26 51.82
CA PRO A 207 11.70 -11.62 52.89
C PRO A 207 12.75 -11.12 53.86
N ARG A 208 12.95 -9.80 53.90
CA ARG A 208 13.81 -9.18 54.91
C ARG A 208 13.18 -9.57 56.22
N TYR A 209 13.75 -10.59 56.86
CA TYR A 209 13.40 -10.98 58.20
C TYR A 209 13.86 -9.84 59.10
N THR A 210 13.04 -8.81 59.23
CA THR A 210 13.16 -7.83 60.30
C THR A 210 12.94 -8.63 61.58
N PRO A 211 13.96 -8.84 62.42
CA PRO A 211 13.78 -9.58 63.65
C PRO A 211 12.69 -8.87 64.45
N GLY A 212 11.61 -9.60 64.71
CA GLY A 212 10.39 -9.06 65.24
C GLY A 212 10.62 -8.30 66.53
N ILE A 213 10.31 -7.00 66.50
CA ILE A 213 9.70 -6.34 67.65
C ILE A 213 8.23 -6.78 67.62
N HIS A 214 7.97 -8.02 68.00
CA HIS A 214 6.64 -8.39 68.44
C HIS A 214 6.41 -7.63 69.74
N ASN A 215 5.55 -6.62 69.67
CA ASN A 215 4.99 -5.99 70.86
C ASN A 215 3.62 -6.63 71.12
N PRO A 216 3.53 -7.71 71.91
CA PRO A 216 2.25 -8.38 72.17
C PRO A 216 1.31 -7.55 73.06
N ALA A 217 1.75 -6.41 73.59
CA ALA A 217 0.91 -5.50 74.36
C ALA A 217 1.55 -4.10 74.47
N ASN A 218 1.24 -3.16 73.57
CA ASN A 218 1.06 -1.76 74.00
C ASN A 218 0.03 -0.98 73.15
N PRO A 219 -0.77 -0.11 73.79
CA PRO A 219 -1.80 0.74 73.20
C PRO A 219 -1.23 2.11 72.80
N PHE A 220 -0.23 2.15 71.92
CA PHE A 220 0.24 3.42 71.37
C PHE A 220 -0.36 3.63 69.98
N PRO A 221 -0.98 4.78 69.70
CA PRO A 221 -1.46 5.08 68.36
C PRO A 221 -0.25 5.08 67.44
N VAL A 222 -0.21 4.13 66.51
CA VAL A 222 0.67 4.23 65.35
C VAL A 222 0.23 5.50 64.65
N PHE A 223 1.02 6.56 64.76
CA PHE A 223 0.88 7.73 63.90
C PHE A 223 1.25 7.25 62.50
N LEU A 224 0.27 6.66 61.83
CA LEU A 224 0.32 6.49 60.39
C LEU A 224 0.40 7.92 59.86
N ASN A 225 1.52 8.27 59.24
CA ASN A 225 1.65 9.52 58.49
C ASN A 225 0.38 9.66 57.62
N GLN A 226 -0.25 10.84 57.59
CA GLN A 226 -1.51 11.03 56.83
C GLN A 226 -1.39 10.45 55.41
N ASP A 227 -0.21 10.60 54.78
CA ASP A 227 0.14 10.01 53.48
C ASP A 227 -0.09 8.49 53.34
N ALA A 228 0.06 7.71 54.41
CA ALA A 228 -0.17 6.27 54.41
C ALA A 228 -1.66 5.92 54.48
N VAL A 229 -2.43 6.71 55.23
CA VAL A 229 -3.89 6.60 55.30
C VAL A 229 -4.49 7.04 53.96
N ASP A 230 -4.05 8.18 53.42
CA ASP A 230 -4.48 8.72 52.13
C ASP A 230 -4.18 7.74 50.98
N LYS A 231 -3.03 7.05 51.02
CA LYS A 231 -2.71 5.98 50.05
C LYS A 231 -3.65 4.78 50.19
N GLN A 232 -3.97 4.35 51.40
CA GLN A 232 -4.88 3.22 51.62
C GLN A 232 -6.32 3.56 51.21
N GLU A 233 -6.76 4.79 51.46
CA GLU A 233 -8.05 5.30 51.03
C GLU A 233 -8.12 5.41 49.51
N TRP A 234 -7.07 5.96 48.87
CA TRP A 234 -6.97 6.00 47.40
C TRP A 234 -6.98 4.61 46.77
N ILE A 235 -6.28 3.62 47.35
CA ILE A 235 -6.31 2.23 46.87
C ILE A 235 -7.71 1.62 47.05
N ARG A 236 -8.37 1.89 48.17
CA ARG A 236 -9.72 1.37 48.45
C ARG A 236 -10.77 2.00 47.55
N ASP A 237 -10.65 3.28 47.24
CA ASP A 237 -11.49 3.98 46.28
C ASP A 237 -11.22 3.49 44.85
N ALA A 238 -9.96 3.38 44.43
CA ALA A 238 -9.60 2.84 43.11
C ALA A 238 -10.09 1.40 42.92
N THR A 239 -9.94 0.54 43.94
CA THR A 239 -10.40 -0.87 43.87
C THR A 239 -11.92 -1.01 44.05
N GLY A 240 -12.55 -0.13 44.82
CA GLY A 240 -14.00 -0.03 45.00
C GLY A 240 -14.70 0.47 43.74
N GLU A 241 -14.15 1.50 43.10
CA GLU A 241 -14.57 2.00 41.79
C GLU A 241 -14.42 0.91 40.74
N MET A 242 -13.28 0.21 40.69
CA MET A 242 -13.09 -0.95 39.80
C MET A 242 -14.14 -2.05 40.03
N ARG A 243 -14.52 -2.32 41.28
CA ARG A 243 -15.53 -3.31 41.64
C ARG A 243 -16.96 -2.86 41.28
N SER A 244 -17.26 -1.57 41.41
CA SER A 244 -18.52 -0.96 41.00
C SER A 244 -18.66 -0.86 39.48
N ILE A 245 -17.57 -0.58 38.76
CA ILE A 245 -17.50 -0.61 37.29
C ILE A 245 -17.66 -2.06 36.80
N ALA A 246 -17.03 -3.03 37.46
CA ALA A 246 -17.18 -4.44 37.15
C ALA A 246 -18.62 -4.95 37.39
N SER A 247 -19.29 -4.50 38.46
CA SER A 247 -20.69 -4.86 38.74
C SER A 247 -21.68 -4.15 37.82
N GLN A 248 -21.45 -2.88 37.48
CA GLN A 248 -22.22 -2.14 36.47
C GLN A 248 -22.07 -2.75 35.07
N ARG A 249 -20.87 -3.23 34.70
CA ARG A 249 -20.65 -3.99 33.45
C ARG A 249 -21.32 -5.36 33.46
N LYS A 250 -21.64 -5.92 34.63
CA LYS A 250 -22.38 -7.18 34.79
C LYS A 250 -23.91 -6.98 34.75
N SER A 251 -24.39 -5.79 35.13
CA SER A 251 -25.82 -5.42 35.11
C SER A 251 -26.24 -4.65 33.85
N GLY A 252 -25.32 -4.05 33.11
CA GLY A 252 -25.57 -3.36 31.85
C GLY A 252 -25.31 -4.28 30.66
N GLY A 253 -26.36 -4.94 30.16
CA GLY A 253 -26.35 -5.61 28.86
C GLY A 253 -25.13 -6.49 28.63
N GLY A 254 -25.01 -7.55 29.44
CA GLY A 254 -24.05 -8.61 29.17
C GLY A 254 -24.15 -9.03 27.71
N TYR A 255 -23.01 -9.14 27.05
CA TYR A 255 -22.84 -9.65 25.70
C TYR A 255 -23.41 -11.07 25.62
N SER A 256 -24.74 -11.19 25.50
CA SER A 256 -25.37 -12.45 25.16
C SER A 256 -24.97 -12.72 23.72
N LEU A 257 -24.15 -13.74 23.51
CA LEU A 257 -23.72 -14.25 22.20
C LEU A 257 -24.90 -14.51 21.23
N ALA A 258 -26.13 -14.54 21.76
CA ALA A 258 -27.35 -14.83 21.03
C ALA A 258 -28.07 -13.62 20.40
N ASN A 259 -27.76 -12.35 20.73
CA ASN A 259 -28.58 -11.24 20.19
C ASN A 259 -27.92 -9.85 20.11
N THR A 260 -26.71 -9.73 19.56
CA THR A 260 -26.25 -8.43 19.07
C THR A 260 -25.55 -8.59 17.73
N THR A 261 -26.31 -8.52 16.64
CA THR A 261 -25.82 -8.30 15.27
C THR A 261 -25.29 -6.87 15.13
N ARG A 262 -24.37 -6.48 16.02
CA ARG A 262 -23.70 -5.18 16.01
C ARG A 262 -22.46 -5.32 15.16
N HIS A 263 -22.56 -4.87 13.92
CA HIS A 263 -21.42 -4.84 13.01
C HIS A 263 -20.48 -3.68 13.32
N TYR A 264 -19.23 -3.84 12.93
CA TYR A 264 -18.24 -2.78 13.00
C TYR A 264 -18.73 -1.54 12.22
N ASN A 265 -18.73 -0.38 12.88
CA ASN A 265 -19.08 0.89 12.27
C ASN A 265 -17.80 1.66 11.91
N SER A 266 -17.57 1.86 10.62
CA SER A 266 -16.37 2.50 10.08
C SER A 266 -16.36 4.02 10.20
N ALA A 267 -17.43 4.65 10.68
CA ALA A 267 -17.56 6.11 10.74
C ALA A 267 -16.65 6.77 11.80
N GLY A 268 -16.26 6.04 12.86
CA GLY A 268 -15.55 6.61 14.02
C GLY A 268 -14.06 6.86 13.80
N GLU A 269 -13.34 5.92 13.18
CA GLU A 269 -11.89 6.02 13.00
C GLU A 269 -11.50 5.76 11.55
N ARG A 270 -11.01 6.81 10.87
CA ARG A 270 -10.63 6.74 9.44
C ARG A 270 -9.14 6.47 9.20
N ARG A 271 -8.31 6.53 10.24
CA ARG A 271 -6.85 6.33 10.14
C ARG A 271 -6.45 4.89 9.85
N ALA A 272 -7.27 3.92 10.25
CA ALA A 272 -7.02 2.50 10.01
C ALA A 272 -7.43 2.03 8.60
N HIS A 273 -8.16 2.84 7.83
CA HIS A 273 -8.69 2.44 6.53
C HIS A 273 -7.64 2.65 5.42
N GLY A 274 -7.21 1.56 4.78
CA GLY A 274 -6.32 1.62 3.62
C GLY A 274 -7.04 1.90 2.29
N VAL A 275 -6.27 1.97 1.19
CA VAL A 275 -6.77 2.27 -0.19
C VAL A 275 -7.74 1.24 -0.78
N GLY A 276 -8.02 0.14 -0.08
CA GLY A 276 -8.99 -0.90 -0.48
C GLY A 276 -10.09 -1.12 0.54
N PHE A 277 -10.31 -0.19 1.46
CA PHE A 277 -11.35 -0.33 2.47
C PHE A 277 -12.75 -0.23 1.86
N TYR A 278 -13.58 -1.25 2.12
CA TYR A 278 -14.98 -1.30 1.72
C TYR A 278 -15.87 -1.25 2.96
N ALA A 279 -16.71 -0.21 3.06
CA ALA A 279 -17.64 -0.03 4.17
C ALA A 279 -18.94 -0.79 3.89
N PHE A 280 -19.24 -1.79 4.72
CA PHE A 280 -20.49 -2.54 4.62
C PHE A 280 -21.69 -1.74 5.19
N SER A 281 -22.89 -2.04 4.67
CA SER A 281 -24.14 -1.56 5.27
C SER A 281 -24.29 -2.08 6.70
N GLN A 282 -24.99 -1.32 7.55
CA GLN A 282 -25.38 -1.77 8.88
C GLN A 282 -26.60 -2.70 8.83
N ASP A 283 -27.34 -2.67 7.72
CA ASP A 283 -28.48 -3.56 7.47
C ASP A 283 -27.97 -4.94 7.08
N GLU A 284 -28.41 -5.97 7.82
CA GLU A 284 -27.91 -7.34 7.69
C GLU A 284 -28.11 -7.90 6.27
N ASP A 285 -29.29 -7.71 5.69
CA ASP A 285 -29.62 -8.24 4.36
C ASP A 285 -28.79 -7.58 3.25
N GLU A 286 -28.52 -6.29 3.36
CA GLU A 286 -27.67 -5.57 2.41
C GLU A 286 -26.21 -5.97 2.59
N ARG A 287 -25.75 -6.06 3.84
CA ARG A 287 -24.40 -6.51 4.18
C ARG A 287 -24.12 -7.91 3.65
N GLN A 288 -25.07 -8.84 3.80
CA GLN A 288 -24.95 -10.19 3.26
C GLN A 288 -24.89 -10.19 1.73
N ARG A 289 -25.69 -9.36 1.06
CA ARG A 289 -25.63 -9.20 -0.39
C ARG A 289 -24.27 -8.68 -0.85
N GLN A 290 -23.78 -7.61 -0.22
CA GLN A 290 -22.46 -7.04 -0.47
C GLN A 290 -21.35 -8.07 -0.22
N MET A 291 -21.47 -8.89 0.82
CA MET A 291 -20.51 -9.94 1.13
C MET A 291 -20.50 -11.04 0.06
N ARG A 292 -21.67 -11.49 -0.39
CA ARG A 292 -21.80 -12.49 -1.45
C ARG A 292 -21.20 -11.99 -2.77
N GLU A 293 -21.50 -10.74 -3.14
CA GLU A 293 -20.93 -10.10 -4.33
C GLU A 293 -19.40 -10.01 -4.26
N LEU A 294 -18.85 -9.62 -3.10
CA LEU A 294 -17.39 -9.53 -2.92
C LEU A 294 -16.72 -10.92 -3.02
N ILE A 295 -17.35 -11.95 -2.45
CA ILE A 295 -16.88 -13.34 -2.55
C ILE A 295 -16.91 -13.81 -4.01
N GLU A 296 -17.96 -13.48 -4.75
CA GLU A 296 -18.07 -13.82 -6.17
C GLU A 296 -16.95 -13.15 -6.98
N MET A 297 -16.78 -11.84 -6.84
CA MET A 297 -15.70 -11.09 -7.50
C MET A 297 -14.32 -11.66 -7.17
N ARG A 298 -14.11 -12.03 -5.90
CA ARG A 298 -12.87 -12.69 -5.47
C ARG A 298 -12.67 -14.02 -6.19
N SER A 299 -13.67 -14.90 -6.20
CA SER A 299 -13.60 -16.19 -6.90
C SER A 299 -13.30 -16.05 -8.39
N GLN A 300 -13.89 -15.06 -9.06
CA GLN A 300 -13.60 -14.73 -10.46
C GLN A 300 -12.16 -14.25 -10.66
N THR A 301 -11.62 -13.44 -9.74
CA THR A 301 -10.22 -12.99 -9.83
C THR A 301 -9.23 -14.12 -9.56
N GLU A 302 -9.54 -15.01 -8.62
CA GLU A 302 -8.71 -16.17 -8.26
C GLU A 302 -8.67 -17.18 -9.41
N THR A 303 -9.80 -17.47 -10.06
CA THR A 303 -9.85 -18.34 -11.24
C THR A 303 -9.05 -17.75 -12.40
N LYS A 304 -9.21 -16.44 -12.71
CA LYS A 304 -8.41 -15.75 -13.73
C LYS A 304 -6.91 -15.77 -13.42
N ARG A 305 -6.53 -15.54 -12.16
CA ARG A 305 -5.12 -15.61 -11.71
C ARG A 305 -4.56 -17.02 -11.85
N SER A 306 -5.33 -18.03 -11.49
CA SER A 306 -4.94 -19.44 -11.63
C SER A 306 -4.73 -19.82 -13.10
N GLN A 307 -5.66 -19.44 -13.98
CA GLN A 307 -5.54 -19.63 -15.43
C GLN A 307 -4.27 -18.96 -15.96
N HIS A 308 -4.05 -17.69 -15.62
CA HIS A 308 -2.86 -16.96 -16.08
C HIS A 308 -1.56 -17.57 -15.53
N ARG A 309 -1.56 -18.05 -14.29
CA ARG A 309 -0.41 -18.78 -13.71
C ARG A 309 -0.11 -20.04 -14.52
N SER A 310 -1.13 -20.87 -14.79
CA SER A 310 -0.96 -22.08 -15.59
C SER A 310 -0.43 -21.81 -17.00
N LEU A 311 -0.88 -20.72 -17.66
CA LEU A 311 -0.39 -20.33 -18.98
C LEU A 311 1.06 -19.83 -18.93
N ARG A 312 1.43 -19.07 -17.89
CA ARG A 312 2.82 -18.64 -17.67
C ARG A 312 3.74 -19.83 -17.42
N ASP A 313 3.29 -20.82 -16.64
CA ASP A 313 4.06 -22.02 -16.33
C ASP A 313 4.28 -22.87 -17.60
N LYS A 314 3.23 -23.10 -18.40
CA LYS A 314 3.36 -23.75 -19.72
C LYS A 314 4.34 -23.03 -20.65
N ARG A 315 4.22 -21.69 -20.76
CA ARG A 315 5.15 -20.88 -21.56
C ARG A 315 6.59 -20.99 -21.05
N ARG A 316 6.78 -21.06 -19.74
CA ARG A 316 8.09 -21.24 -19.12
C ARG A 316 8.67 -22.61 -19.47
N GLU A 317 7.88 -23.68 -19.38
CA GLU A 317 8.28 -25.04 -19.74
C GLU A 317 8.68 -25.13 -21.22
N GLU A 318 7.92 -24.52 -22.13
CA GLU A 318 8.26 -24.46 -23.56
C GLU A 318 9.59 -23.75 -23.81
N ILE A 319 9.82 -22.61 -23.15
CA ILE A 319 11.08 -21.87 -23.24
C ILE A 319 12.24 -22.72 -22.68
N GLU A 320 12.04 -23.40 -21.57
CA GLU A 320 13.05 -24.29 -20.97
C GLU A 320 13.35 -25.50 -21.86
N ALA A 321 12.33 -26.11 -22.46
CA ALA A 321 12.48 -27.19 -23.44
C ALA A 321 13.27 -26.73 -24.67
N ARG A 322 12.95 -25.54 -25.20
CA ARG A 322 13.70 -24.92 -26.31
C ARG A 322 15.15 -24.64 -25.93
N LYS A 323 15.40 -24.11 -24.72
CA LYS A 323 16.76 -23.90 -24.20
C LYS A 323 17.54 -25.22 -24.13
N ARG A 324 16.92 -26.29 -23.64
CA ARG A 324 17.54 -27.64 -23.59
C ARG A 324 17.89 -28.17 -24.99
N LEU A 325 17.01 -27.98 -25.97
CA LEU A 325 17.29 -28.38 -27.36
C LEU A 325 18.47 -27.60 -27.94
N ILE A 326 18.54 -26.29 -27.70
CA ILE A 326 19.67 -25.46 -28.14
C ILE A 326 20.97 -25.94 -27.47
N GLN A 327 20.95 -26.21 -26.15
CA GLN A 327 22.12 -26.75 -25.45
C GLN A 327 22.57 -28.09 -26.05
N LYS A 328 21.65 -29.03 -26.31
CA LYS A 328 21.96 -30.31 -26.97
C LYS A 328 22.58 -30.11 -28.36
N LYS A 329 22.03 -29.18 -29.17
CA LYS A 329 22.59 -28.86 -30.49
C LYS A 329 24.00 -28.26 -30.38
N ARG A 330 24.25 -27.36 -29.41
CA ARG A 330 25.58 -26.79 -29.15
C ARG A 330 26.58 -27.85 -28.70
N LEU A 331 26.17 -28.77 -27.82
CA LEU A 331 27.02 -29.89 -27.41
C LEU A 331 27.33 -30.81 -28.58
N LYS A 332 26.34 -31.13 -29.42
CA LYS A 332 26.54 -31.97 -30.62
C LYS A 332 27.49 -31.29 -31.62
N SER A 333 27.35 -29.99 -31.86
CA SER A 333 28.27 -29.26 -32.74
C SER A 333 29.70 -29.22 -32.19
N LEU A 334 29.86 -29.04 -30.87
CA LEU A 334 31.16 -29.10 -30.18
C LEU A 334 31.82 -30.48 -30.32
N VAL A 335 31.05 -31.57 -30.15
CA VAL A 335 31.56 -32.94 -30.34
C VAL A 335 31.97 -33.18 -31.78
N SER A 336 31.18 -32.73 -32.77
CA SER A 336 31.55 -32.87 -34.18
C SER A 336 32.81 -32.08 -34.55
N THR A 337 33.01 -30.88 -33.99
CA THR A 337 34.24 -30.10 -34.24
C THR A 337 35.46 -30.78 -33.65
N ILE A 338 35.35 -31.37 -32.45
CA ILE A 338 36.46 -32.09 -31.80
C ILE A 338 36.82 -33.37 -32.55
N SER A 339 35.83 -34.11 -33.08
CA SER A 339 36.10 -35.31 -33.90
C SER A 339 36.64 -35.01 -35.30
N MET A 340 36.52 -33.77 -35.80
CA MET A 340 37.08 -33.36 -37.09
C MET A 340 38.52 -32.83 -36.98
N GLU A 341 39.09 -32.72 -35.78
CA GLU A 341 40.53 -32.46 -35.67
C GLU A 341 41.33 -33.69 -36.14
N PRO A 342 42.20 -33.54 -37.16
CA PRO A 342 42.98 -34.66 -37.67
C PRO A 342 43.95 -35.13 -36.57
N LYS A 343 43.92 -36.43 -36.27
CA LYS A 343 44.98 -37.07 -35.47
C LYS A 343 46.29 -36.93 -36.25
N GLY A 344 47.14 -36.00 -35.81
CA GLY A 344 48.51 -35.83 -36.28
C GLY A 344 49.38 -37.01 -35.91
#